data_AF-A0A7Y7URS7-F1
#
_entry.id   AF-A0A7Y7URS7-F1
#
_cell.length_a   1.000
_cell.length_b   1.000
_cell.length_c   1.000
_cell.angle_alpha   90.00
_cell.angle_beta   90.00
_cell.angle_gamma   90.00
#
_symmetry.space_group_name_H-M   'P 1'
#
loop_
_entity.id
_entity.type
_entity.pdbx_description
1 polymer ?
#
loop_
_entity_poly.entity_id
_entity_poly.type
_entity_poly.pdbx_seq_one_letter_code
_entity_poly.pdbx_strand_id
1 'polypeptide(L)'
;MRFARIAVLTGLAILGTSFIPSPSCADSWALPTTRTFTSCHGQARVIVVPRDLESQLAYFEDKVKGVEPAGQAETGPTQATARVETWRDNTWRKVWDKPIINFVAPVEVIVRDDGRYTVTFDNWHTTGYGPHAVVIYDERGDKVRALALSDMMPQYYIDALPHSTSSIRWRGQPRFASDGRVVIPIIIPAIESLGERAYVEMIIDPSTGVTSPASGLAWEQALATGRQIHAEQVAEAAQEKAAFLAPLLGPAKNEQGEWHGYLLEAVERVTHGAAFPATKVLRDPKAADYAITETWLREAVTKTYADHVALASLSSSNLVPVLRKLAASVPRGSLSKVTLYVAARADVWPDVRQAMAPTGVRLVQLNPDRPIPQAASRIAQRYGPYK
;
A
#
# COMPACT_ATOMS: atom_id res chain seq x y z
N MET A 1 9.48 10.50 62.07
CA MET A 1 9.20 9.12 61.60
C MET A 1 7.96 9.14 60.70
N ARG A 2 8.08 8.55 59.50
CA ARG A 2 7.02 8.02 58.62
C ARG A 2 6.03 9.05 58.02
N PHE A 3 6.25 9.50 56.77
CA PHE A 3 5.90 8.87 55.48
C PHE A 3 4.40 8.68 55.22
N ALA A 4 3.85 9.49 54.29
CA ALA A 4 2.82 9.12 53.31
C ALA A 4 2.71 10.28 52.27
N ARG A 5 3.55 10.30 51.23
CA ARG A 5 3.23 9.86 49.85
C ARG A 5 1.88 10.38 49.34
N ILE A 6 1.91 11.59 48.78
CA ILE A 6 0.90 12.06 47.82
C ILE A 6 1.25 11.44 46.47
N ALA A 7 0.41 10.50 46.03
CA ALA A 7 0.44 9.97 44.67
C ALA A 7 -0.18 11.03 43.75
N VAL A 8 0.65 11.74 43.00
CA VAL A 8 0.19 12.52 41.84
C VAL A 8 0.15 11.56 40.66
N LEU A 9 -1.05 11.10 40.31
CA LEU A 9 -1.34 10.51 39.01
C LEU A 9 -1.20 11.62 37.95
N THR A 10 -0.06 11.68 37.28
CA THR A 10 0.08 12.44 36.04
C THR A 10 -0.06 11.45 34.89
N GLY A 11 -1.26 11.41 34.31
CA GLY A 11 -1.50 10.70 33.06
C GLY A 11 -0.63 11.31 31.97
N LEU A 12 0.38 10.55 31.53
CA LEU A 12 1.18 10.88 30.37
C LEU A 12 0.31 10.67 29.13
N ALA A 13 -0.25 11.74 28.58
CA ALA A 13 -0.83 11.71 27.25
C ALA A 13 0.33 11.57 26.26
N ILE A 14 0.61 10.34 25.86
CA ILE A 14 1.50 9.99 24.76
C ILE A 14 0.83 10.50 23.48
N LEU A 15 1.10 11.75 23.10
CA LEU A 15 0.91 12.22 21.74
C LEU A 15 2.13 11.78 20.94
N GLY A 16 2.20 10.47 20.71
CA GLY A 16 3.06 9.93 19.67
C GLY A 16 2.49 10.39 18.34
N THR A 17 3.18 11.32 17.67
CA THR A 17 3.05 11.45 16.22
C THR A 17 3.68 10.21 15.62
N SER A 18 2.89 9.13 15.62
CA SER A 18 3.16 7.95 14.82
C SER A 18 3.38 8.44 13.40
N PHE A 19 4.60 8.27 12.89
CA PHE A 19 4.75 7.95 11.48
C PHE A 19 3.93 6.68 11.31
N ILE A 20 2.66 6.84 10.95
CA ILE A 20 1.89 5.74 10.43
C ILE A 20 2.67 5.41 9.16
N PRO A 21 3.40 4.28 9.08
CA PRO A 21 3.92 3.85 7.80
C PRO A 21 2.71 3.93 6.87
N SER A 22 2.81 4.68 5.76
CA SER A 22 1.71 4.75 4.79
C SER A 22 1.24 3.33 4.64
N PRO A 23 0.03 2.99 5.11
CA PRO A 23 -0.35 1.60 5.27
C PRO A 23 -0.06 0.98 3.93
N SER A 24 0.82 -0.02 3.92
CA SER A 24 1.00 -0.80 2.72
C SER A 24 -0.42 -1.28 2.42
N CYS A 25 -1.04 -0.71 1.39
CA CYS A 25 -2.30 -1.20 0.84
C CYS A 25 -1.96 -2.52 0.13
N ALA A 26 -1.40 -3.46 0.88
CA ALA A 26 -1.22 -4.83 0.51
C ALA A 26 -2.50 -5.51 0.97
N ASP A 27 -3.22 -6.08 0.02
CA ASP A 27 -4.32 -6.94 0.38
C ASP A 27 -3.76 -8.19 1.06
N SER A 28 -4.37 -8.60 2.16
CA SER A 28 -4.14 -9.93 2.70
C SER A 28 -5.14 -10.87 2.05
N TRP A 29 -4.62 -11.85 1.31
CA TRP A 29 -5.41 -12.94 0.77
C TRP A 29 -5.17 -14.17 1.64
N ALA A 30 -6.22 -14.92 1.98
CA ALA A 30 -6.06 -16.30 2.46
C ALA A 30 -5.94 -17.23 1.26
N LEU A 31 -5.36 -18.42 1.42
CA LEU A 31 -5.43 -19.44 0.37
C LEU A 31 -6.89 -19.71 0.00
N PRO A 32 -7.20 -19.87 -1.29
CA PRO A 32 -8.57 -20.12 -1.73
C PRO A 32 -9.03 -21.49 -1.21
N THR A 33 -10.27 -21.56 -0.75
CA THR A 33 -10.89 -22.81 -0.28
C THR A 33 -12.18 -23.08 -1.04
N THR A 34 -12.68 -24.32 -0.96
CA THR A 34 -13.99 -24.66 -1.53
C THR A 34 -15.07 -23.81 -0.91
N ARG A 35 -15.84 -23.11 -1.74
CA ARG A 35 -16.91 -22.20 -1.31
C ARG A 35 -18.22 -22.55 -1.99
N THR A 36 -19.31 -22.41 -1.24
CA THR A 36 -20.67 -22.53 -1.77
C THR A 36 -21.32 -21.15 -1.78
N PHE A 37 -21.87 -20.75 -2.92
CA PHE A 37 -22.62 -19.52 -3.13
C PHE A 37 -24.07 -19.88 -3.42
N THR A 38 -25.00 -19.25 -2.73
CA THR A 38 -26.43 -19.56 -2.84
C THR A 38 -27.15 -18.41 -3.54
N SER A 39 -28.13 -18.72 -4.39
CA SER A 39 -28.98 -17.72 -5.03
C SER A 39 -29.83 -16.97 -4.00
N CYS A 40 -30.38 -15.81 -4.40
CA CYS A 40 -31.10 -14.92 -3.49
C CYS A 40 -32.25 -15.61 -2.75
N HIS A 41 -33.00 -16.48 -3.44
CA HIS A 41 -34.13 -17.22 -2.84
C HIS A 41 -33.76 -18.64 -2.40
N GLY A 42 -32.48 -19.02 -2.42
CA GLY A 42 -32.04 -20.35 -1.98
C GLY A 42 -32.37 -21.49 -2.93
N GLN A 43 -32.84 -21.20 -4.15
CA GLN A 43 -33.29 -22.20 -5.12
C GLN A 43 -32.17 -22.76 -5.99
N ALA A 44 -31.02 -22.08 -6.05
CA ALA A 44 -29.82 -22.56 -6.71
C ALA A 44 -28.59 -22.34 -5.83
N ARG A 45 -27.55 -23.13 -6.08
CA ARG A 45 -26.23 -22.94 -5.48
C ARG A 45 -25.12 -23.27 -6.44
N VAL A 46 -23.97 -22.63 -6.27
CA VAL A 46 -22.71 -22.95 -6.94
C VAL A 46 -21.70 -23.40 -5.90
N ILE A 47 -21.13 -24.58 -6.06
CA ILE A 47 -19.96 -25.01 -5.31
C ILE A 47 -18.74 -24.81 -6.20
N VAL A 48 -17.80 -23.98 -5.74
CA VAL A 48 -16.53 -23.72 -6.42
C VAL A 48 -15.43 -24.47 -5.69
N VAL A 49 -14.66 -25.27 -6.42
CA VAL A 49 -13.43 -25.90 -5.95
C VAL A 49 -12.27 -25.16 -6.61
N PRO A 50 -11.39 -24.49 -5.85
CA PRO A 50 -10.22 -23.82 -6.38
C PRO A 50 -9.25 -24.77 -7.08
N ARG A 51 -8.38 -24.22 -7.94
CA ARG A 51 -7.12 -24.85 -8.29
C ARG A 51 -6.27 -25.00 -7.03
N ASP A 52 -5.60 -26.13 -6.89
CA ASP A 52 -4.76 -26.38 -5.73
C ASP A 52 -3.45 -25.60 -5.81
N LEU A 53 -3.06 -24.99 -4.70
CA LEU A 53 -1.84 -24.18 -4.58
C LEU A 53 -0.98 -24.71 -3.43
N GLU A 54 0.32 -24.85 -3.66
CA GLU A 54 1.28 -25.24 -2.62
C GLU A 54 1.31 -24.19 -1.50
N SER A 55 1.48 -22.93 -1.88
CA SER A 55 1.43 -21.78 -0.98
C SER A 55 1.26 -20.48 -1.76
N GLN A 56 0.98 -19.39 -1.06
CA GLN A 56 0.96 -18.06 -1.67
C GLN A 56 2.34 -17.62 -2.12
N LEU A 57 3.38 -17.95 -1.34
CA LEU A 57 4.74 -17.58 -1.68
C LEU A 57 5.18 -18.27 -2.97
N ALA A 58 4.93 -19.58 -3.10
CA ALA A 58 5.22 -20.34 -4.31
C ALA A 58 4.54 -19.73 -5.55
N TYR A 59 3.29 -19.30 -5.42
CA TYR A 59 2.57 -18.61 -6.49
C TYR A 59 3.32 -17.34 -6.97
N PHE A 60 3.78 -16.48 -6.06
CA PHE A 60 4.49 -15.26 -6.45
C PHE A 60 5.89 -15.53 -6.97
N GLU A 61 6.62 -16.46 -6.36
CA GLU A 61 7.94 -16.85 -6.83
C GLU A 61 7.89 -17.37 -8.26
N ASP A 62 6.91 -18.22 -8.58
CA ASP A 62 6.73 -18.75 -9.93
C ASP A 62 6.35 -17.66 -10.92
N LYS A 63 5.47 -16.71 -10.55
CA LYS A 63 5.14 -15.56 -11.40
C LYS A 63 6.36 -14.69 -11.70
N VAL A 64 7.24 -14.48 -10.72
CA VAL A 64 8.52 -13.76 -10.93
C VAL A 64 9.47 -14.55 -11.83
N LYS A 65 9.50 -15.88 -11.69
CA LYS A 65 10.33 -16.79 -12.49
C LYS A 65 9.75 -17.10 -13.88
N GLY A 66 8.50 -16.71 -14.15
CA GLY A 66 7.79 -17.03 -15.40
C GLY A 66 7.37 -18.51 -15.53
N VAL A 67 7.16 -19.19 -14.40
CA VAL A 67 6.74 -20.60 -14.35
C VAL A 67 5.21 -20.67 -14.30
N GLU A 68 4.63 -21.53 -15.15
CA GLU A 68 3.17 -21.77 -15.19
C GLU A 68 2.86 -23.28 -15.15
N PRO A 69 1.77 -23.70 -14.49
CA PRO A 69 0.84 -22.87 -13.73
C PRO A 69 1.43 -22.47 -12.36
N ALA A 70 1.53 -21.16 -12.10
CA ALA A 70 2.23 -20.65 -10.92
C ALA A 70 1.69 -21.20 -9.60
N GLY A 71 2.59 -21.64 -8.70
CA GLY A 71 2.29 -22.12 -7.36
C GLY A 71 1.49 -23.43 -7.30
N GLN A 72 1.44 -24.19 -8.40
CA GLN A 72 0.68 -25.44 -8.48
C GLN A 72 1.20 -26.48 -7.48
N ALA A 73 0.30 -27.03 -6.65
CA ALA A 73 0.63 -28.15 -5.79
C ALA A 73 0.90 -29.44 -6.62
N GLU A 74 1.82 -30.28 -6.13
CA GLU A 74 2.21 -31.55 -6.78
C GLU A 74 1.02 -32.49 -7.03
N THR A 75 0.06 -32.48 -6.10
CA THR A 75 -1.18 -33.25 -6.18
C THR A 75 -2.35 -32.31 -6.03
N GLY A 76 -3.41 -32.49 -6.82
CA GLY A 76 -4.65 -31.73 -6.69
C GLY A 76 -5.20 -31.25 -8.03
N PRO A 77 -6.37 -30.59 -8.02
CA PRO A 77 -6.93 -29.99 -9.23
C PRO A 77 -5.98 -28.95 -9.83
N THR A 78 -5.69 -29.07 -11.13
CA THR A 78 -4.86 -28.12 -11.89
C THR A 78 -5.65 -26.93 -12.43
N GLN A 79 -6.95 -26.88 -12.16
CA GLN A 79 -7.85 -25.80 -12.57
C GLN A 79 -8.99 -25.69 -11.56
N ALA A 80 -9.54 -24.48 -11.42
CA ALA A 80 -10.77 -24.28 -10.67
C ALA A 80 -11.95 -24.96 -11.38
N THR A 81 -12.85 -25.55 -10.59
CA THR A 81 -14.12 -26.09 -11.09
C THR A 81 -15.29 -25.44 -10.39
N ALA A 82 -16.44 -25.45 -11.06
CA ALA A 82 -17.71 -25.07 -10.47
C ALA A 82 -18.77 -26.15 -10.73
N ARG A 83 -19.63 -26.35 -9.75
CA ARG A 83 -20.81 -27.21 -9.83
C ARG A 83 -22.04 -26.41 -9.46
N VAL A 84 -23.02 -26.37 -10.35
CA VAL A 84 -24.31 -25.72 -10.11
C VAL A 84 -25.37 -26.75 -9.82
N GLU A 85 -26.17 -26.48 -8.79
CA GLU A 85 -27.29 -27.33 -8.39
C GLU A 85 -28.54 -26.46 -8.16
N THR A 86 -29.70 -26.99 -8.51
CA THR A 86 -31.00 -26.38 -8.19
C THR A 86 -31.79 -27.24 -7.24
N TRP A 87 -32.56 -26.61 -6.36
CA TRP A 87 -33.47 -27.28 -5.44
C TRP A 87 -34.77 -27.63 -6.16
N ARG A 88 -35.02 -28.92 -6.39
CA ARG A 88 -36.23 -29.44 -7.04
C ARG A 88 -36.62 -30.77 -6.39
N ASP A 89 -37.92 -31.01 -6.23
CA ASP A 89 -38.45 -32.26 -5.64
C ASP A 89 -37.81 -32.60 -4.28
N ASN A 90 -37.62 -31.58 -3.44
CA ASN A 90 -37.01 -31.68 -2.12
C ASN A 90 -35.57 -32.25 -2.12
N THR A 91 -34.84 -32.09 -3.22
CA THR A 91 -33.44 -32.51 -3.35
C THR A 91 -32.63 -31.56 -4.25
N TRP A 92 -31.31 -31.58 -4.09
CA TRP A 92 -30.41 -30.86 -4.99
C TRP A 92 -30.20 -31.64 -6.28
N ARG A 93 -30.54 -31.04 -7.40
CA ARG A 93 -30.31 -31.59 -8.74
C ARG A 93 -29.18 -30.84 -9.41
N LYS A 94 -28.16 -31.59 -9.84
CA LYS A 94 -27.04 -31.05 -10.62
C LYS A 94 -27.54 -30.49 -11.95
N VAL A 95 -27.18 -29.23 -12.21
CA VAL A 95 -27.37 -28.57 -13.50
C VAL A 95 -26.13 -28.86 -14.36
N TRP A 96 -24.95 -28.52 -13.86
CA TRP A 96 -23.67 -28.82 -14.51
C TRP A 96 -22.52 -28.88 -13.49
N ASP A 97 -21.39 -29.44 -13.91
CA ASP A 97 -20.15 -29.57 -13.14
C ASP A 97 -18.97 -29.59 -14.13
N LYS A 98 -18.19 -28.49 -14.17
CA LYS A 98 -17.17 -28.25 -15.21
C LYS A 98 -16.01 -27.38 -14.68
N PRO A 99 -14.83 -27.44 -15.32
CA PRO A 99 -13.78 -26.44 -15.13
C PRO A 99 -14.25 -25.04 -15.53
N ILE A 100 -13.76 -24.02 -14.83
CA ILE A 100 -14.02 -22.60 -15.10
C ILE A 100 -12.72 -21.87 -15.48
N ILE A 101 -12.84 -20.73 -16.18
CA ILE A 101 -11.65 -20.02 -16.70
C ILE A 101 -10.95 -19.14 -15.65
N ASN A 102 -11.54 -19.01 -14.45
CA ASN A 102 -10.89 -18.33 -13.34
C ASN A 102 -9.65 -19.13 -12.91
N PHE A 103 -8.48 -18.48 -12.92
CA PHE A 103 -7.17 -19.18 -12.91
C PHE A 103 -6.91 -19.97 -11.62
N VAL A 104 -7.31 -19.41 -10.49
CA VAL A 104 -7.15 -20.01 -9.16
C VAL A 104 -8.50 -20.25 -8.53
N ALA A 105 -9.28 -19.19 -8.35
CA ALA A 105 -10.69 -19.23 -7.97
C ALA A 105 -11.29 -17.84 -8.24
N PRO A 106 -12.61 -17.75 -8.51
CA PRO A 106 -13.30 -16.48 -8.46
C PRO A 106 -13.37 -15.93 -7.03
N VAL A 107 -13.39 -14.60 -6.88
CA VAL A 107 -13.55 -13.95 -5.57
C VAL A 107 -15.00 -14.07 -5.08
N GLU A 108 -15.93 -13.93 -6.03
CA GLU A 108 -17.37 -13.98 -5.77
C GLU A 108 -18.10 -14.64 -6.93
N VAL A 109 -19.22 -15.28 -6.63
CA VAL A 109 -20.09 -15.91 -7.62
C VAL A 109 -21.54 -15.62 -7.28
N ILE A 110 -22.36 -15.30 -8.28
CA ILE A 110 -23.81 -15.28 -8.17
C ILE A 110 -24.41 -16.28 -9.15
N VAL A 111 -25.57 -16.83 -8.79
CA VAL A 111 -26.32 -17.75 -9.64
C VAL A 111 -27.80 -17.39 -9.60
N ARG A 112 -28.46 -17.47 -10.74
CA ARG A 112 -29.90 -17.22 -10.86
C ARG A 112 -30.67 -18.35 -10.18
N ASP A 113 -31.83 -18.04 -9.59
CA ASP A 113 -32.62 -19.02 -8.82
C ASP A 113 -33.03 -20.27 -9.63
N ASP A 114 -33.19 -20.13 -10.95
CA ASP A 114 -33.49 -21.25 -11.84
C ASP A 114 -32.25 -22.06 -12.29
N GLY A 115 -31.05 -21.65 -11.87
CA GLY A 115 -29.76 -22.26 -12.19
C GLY A 115 -29.27 -22.01 -13.63
N ARG A 116 -29.97 -21.20 -14.42
CA ARG A 116 -29.66 -21.06 -15.87
C ARG A 116 -28.45 -20.19 -16.16
N TYR A 117 -28.11 -19.25 -15.28
CA TYR A 117 -26.92 -18.43 -15.46
C TYR A 117 -26.14 -18.35 -14.15
N THR A 118 -24.82 -18.47 -14.29
CA THR A 118 -23.85 -18.26 -13.22
C THR A 118 -22.86 -17.20 -13.65
N VAL A 119 -22.57 -16.25 -12.77
CA VAL A 119 -21.61 -15.18 -13.03
C VAL A 119 -20.55 -15.19 -11.95
N THR A 120 -19.30 -15.28 -12.37
CA THR A 120 -18.14 -15.19 -11.48
C THR A 120 -17.51 -13.82 -11.60
N PHE A 121 -16.98 -13.31 -10.49
CA PHE A 121 -16.32 -12.02 -10.44
C PHE A 121 -14.90 -12.17 -9.94
N ASP A 122 -14.00 -11.53 -10.69
CA ASP A 122 -12.58 -11.40 -10.37
C ASP A 122 -11.84 -12.74 -10.29
N ASN A 123 -10.52 -12.68 -10.13
CA ASN A 123 -9.72 -13.83 -9.71
C ASN A 123 -9.07 -13.54 -8.38
N TRP A 124 -8.90 -14.61 -7.60
CA TRP A 124 -8.07 -14.59 -6.41
C TRP A 124 -6.72 -13.90 -6.70
N HIS A 125 -6.40 -12.91 -5.88
CA HIS A 125 -5.18 -12.10 -5.94
C HIS A 125 -5.01 -11.14 -7.12
N THR A 126 -5.99 -11.02 -8.02
CA THR A 126 -5.95 -10.08 -9.16
C THR A 126 -7.32 -9.44 -9.41
N THR A 127 -7.92 -8.86 -8.37
CA THR A 127 -9.25 -8.21 -8.44
C THR A 127 -9.23 -7.03 -9.40
N GLY A 128 -10.19 -6.98 -10.33
CA GLY A 128 -10.30 -5.93 -11.34
C GLY A 128 -9.22 -5.96 -12.43
N TYR A 129 -8.32 -6.94 -12.42
CA TYR A 129 -7.27 -7.07 -13.43
C TYR A 129 -7.54 -8.21 -14.41
N GLY A 130 -7.12 -7.99 -15.66
CA GLY A 130 -7.19 -8.99 -16.72
C GLY A 130 -8.60 -9.22 -17.29
N PRO A 131 -8.75 -10.23 -18.16
CA PRO A 131 -9.97 -10.44 -18.95
C PRO A 131 -11.13 -11.10 -18.19
N HIS A 132 -10.96 -11.41 -16.90
CA HIS A 132 -11.90 -12.21 -16.10
C HIS A 132 -12.43 -11.43 -14.89
N ALA A 133 -12.59 -10.11 -15.02
CA ALA A 133 -13.27 -9.30 -14.00
C ALA A 133 -14.73 -9.74 -13.84
N VAL A 134 -15.38 -10.10 -14.95
CA VAL A 134 -16.70 -10.76 -14.98
C VAL A 134 -16.64 -11.93 -15.97
N VAL A 135 -17.15 -13.10 -15.58
CA VAL A 135 -17.34 -14.23 -16.51
C VAL A 135 -18.74 -14.79 -16.33
N ILE A 136 -19.42 -15.01 -17.45
CA ILE A 136 -20.81 -15.47 -17.51
C ILE A 136 -20.84 -16.87 -18.11
N TYR A 137 -21.54 -17.78 -17.43
CA TYR A 137 -21.75 -19.16 -17.84
C TYR A 137 -23.25 -19.44 -17.98
N ASP A 138 -23.61 -20.21 -19.00
CA ASP A 138 -24.99 -20.62 -19.28
C ASP A 138 -25.40 -21.87 -18.48
N GLU A 139 -26.59 -22.42 -18.77
CA GLU A 139 -27.14 -23.58 -18.08
C GLU A 139 -26.37 -24.89 -18.37
N ARG A 140 -25.43 -24.87 -19.31
CA ARG A 140 -24.56 -26.01 -19.64
C ARG A 140 -23.18 -25.84 -19.00
N GLY A 141 -22.92 -24.71 -18.35
CA GLY A 141 -21.61 -24.33 -17.84
C GLY A 141 -20.67 -23.86 -18.95
N ASP A 142 -21.19 -23.55 -20.14
CA ASP A 142 -20.39 -23.02 -21.24
C ASP A 142 -20.25 -21.49 -21.08
N LYS A 143 -19.05 -20.97 -21.37
CA LYS A 143 -18.76 -19.54 -21.26
C LYS A 143 -19.53 -18.76 -22.33
N VAL A 144 -20.42 -17.88 -21.89
CA VAL A 144 -21.08 -16.90 -22.76
C VAL A 144 -20.15 -15.72 -23.05
N ARG A 145 -19.57 -15.12 -22.00
CA ARG A 145 -18.70 -13.96 -22.11
C ARG A 145 -17.70 -13.89 -20.96
N ALA A 146 -16.51 -13.38 -21.24
CA ALA A 146 -15.56 -12.91 -20.24
C ALA A 146 -15.27 -11.43 -20.53
N LEU A 147 -15.25 -10.61 -19.50
CA LEU A 147 -15.10 -9.17 -19.59
C LEU A 147 -13.96 -8.69 -18.68
N ALA A 148 -13.09 -7.86 -19.25
CA ALA A 148 -12.23 -6.96 -18.50
C ALA A 148 -13.01 -5.71 -18.04
N LEU A 149 -12.45 -4.93 -17.13
CA LEU A 149 -13.02 -3.62 -16.79
C LEU A 149 -13.08 -2.68 -17.99
N SER A 150 -12.08 -2.74 -18.89
CA SER A 150 -12.03 -1.94 -20.11
C SER A 150 -13.15 -2.24 -21.11
N ASP A 151 -13.81 -3.39 -20.99
CA ASP A 151 -15.00 -3.71 -21.79
C ASP A 151 -16.25 -2.98 -21.28
N MET A 152 -16.22 -2.47 -20.05
CA MET A 152 -17.36 -1.84 -19.37
C MET A 152 -17.20 -0.33 -19.15
N MET A 153 -15.96 0.16 -19.04
CA MET A 153 -15.66 1.55 -18.70
C MET A 153 -14.32 2.02 -19.28
N PRO A 154 -14.13 3.33 -19.52
CA PRO A 154 -12.90 3.85 -20.11
C PRO A 154 -11.71 3.77 -19.13
N GLN A 155 -10.50 3.70 -19.68
CA GLN A 155 -9.27 3.51 -18.89
C GLN A 155 -9.07 4.56 -17.79
N TYR A 156 -9.30 5.85 -18.07
CA TYR A 156 -9.15 6.89 -17.05
C TYR A 156 -10.06 6.69 -15.84
N TYR A 157 -11.21 6.03 -16.02
CA TYR A 157 -12.12 5.73 -14.93
C TYR A 157 -11.58 4.59 -14.08
N ILE A 158 -11.01 3.58 -14.74
CA ILE A 158 -10.34 2.45 -14.09
C ILE A 158 -9.17 2.94 -13.25
N ASP A 159 -8.35 3.83 -13.81
CA ASP A 159 -7.18 4.41 -13.13
C ASP A 159 -7.61 5.26 -11.92
N ALA A 160 -8.74 5.95 -12.02
CA ALA A 160 -9.32 6.73 -10.93
C ALA A 160 -9.92 5.90 -9.78
N LEU A 161 -10.18 4.60 -10.00
CA LEU A 161 -10.77 3.76 -8.98
C LEU A 161 -9.81 3.55 -7.80
N PRO A 162 -10.35 3.40 -6.58
CA PRO A 162 -9.52 3.04 -5.43
C PRO A 162 -8.83 1.70 -5.67
N HIS A 163 -7.50 1.67 -5.54
CA HIS A 163 -6.72 0.46 -5.74
C HIS A 163 -5.74 0.23 -4.58
N SER A 164 -5.36 -1.03 -4.45
CA SER A 164 -4.28 -1.51 -3.61
C SER A 164 -3.13 -1.96 -4.51
N THR A 165 -2.09 -2.56 -3.93
CA THR A 165 -0.97 -3.15 -4.68
C THR A 165 -1.43 -4.24 -5.67
N SER A 166 -2.52 -4.96 -5.35
CA SER A 166 -2.96 -6.16 -6.08
C SER A 166 -4.43 -6.17 -6.52
N SER A 167 -5.20 -5.13 -6.18
CA SER A 167 -6.65 -5.09 -6.44
C SER A 167 -7.10 -3.71 -6.87
N ILE A 168 -7.96 -3.66 -7.88
CA ILE A 168 -8.82 -2.50 -8.15
C ILE A 168 -10.15 -2.75 -7.43
N ARG A 169 -10.56 -1.83 -6.54
CA ARG A 169 -11.87 -1.89 -5.90
C ARG A 169 -12.88 -1.19 -6.81
N TRP A 170 -13.53 -1.98 -7.66
CA TRP A 170 -14.33 -1.46 -8.78
C TRP A 170 -15.85 -1.59 -8.61
N ARG A 171 -16.33 -2.43 -7.68
CA ARG A 171 -17.76 -2.72 -7.51
C ARG A 171 -18.20 -2.93 -6.07
N GLY A 172 -19.51 -2.82 -5.86
CA GLY A 172 -20.24 -3.34 -4.71
C GLY A 172 -20.70 -4.80 -4.92
N GLN A 173 -21.75 -5.20 -4.20
CA GLN A 173 -22.33 -6.54 -4.32
C GLN A 173 -23.19 -6.66 -5.59
N PRO A 174 -22.85 -7.59 -6.51
CA PRO A 174 -23.62 -7.84 -7.72
C PRO A 174 -24.84 -8.71 -7.41
N ARG A 175 -25.86 -8.62 -8.26
CA ARG A 175 -27.11 -9.36 -8.09
C ARG A 175 -27.77 -9.66 -9.43
N PHE A 176 -28.67 -10.63 -9.45
CA PHE A 176 -29.67 -10.71 -10.51
C PHE A 176 -30.85 -9.78 -10.19
N ALA A 177 -31.33 -9.03 -11.18
CA ALA A 177 -32.60 -8.33 -11.14
C ALA A 177 -33.77 -9.29 -11.38
N SER A 178 -34.99 -8.84 -11.09
CA SER A 178 -36.22 -9.62 -11.29
C SER A 178 -36.47 -10.01 -12.75
N ASP A 179 -35.97 -9.22 -13.70
CA ASP A 179 -36.02 -9.50 -15.14
C ASP A 179 -34.91 -10.46 -15.61
N GLY A 180 -34.08 -10.95 -14.69
CA GLY A 180 -33.02 -11.91 -14.95
C GLY A 180 -31.72 -11.29 -15.48
N ARG A 181 -31.61 -9.96 -15.61
CA ARG A 181 -30.34 -9.30 -15.94
C ARG A 181 -29.43 -9.23 -14.73
N VAL A 182 -28.12 -9.12 -14.97
CA VAL A 182 -27.13 -8.94 -13.91
C VAL A 182 -26.99 -7.45 -13.65
N VAL A 183 -27.00 -7.06 -12.37
CA VAL A 183 -26.77 -5.69 -11.93
C VAL A 183 -25.49 -5.65 -11.11
N ILE A 184 -24.58 -4.76 -11.50
CA ILE A 184 -23.31 -4.53 -10.82
C ILE A 184 -23.27 -3.06 -10.37
N PRO A 185 -23.28 -2.78 -9.06
CA PRO A 185 -23.00 -1.45 -8.56
C PRO A 185 -21.52 -1.11 -8.80
N ILE A 186 -21.22 -0.26 -9.76
CA ILE A 186 -19.86 0.22 -10.05
C ILE A 186 -19.53 1.39 -9.12
N ILE A 187 -18.36 1.36 -8.49
CA ILE A 187 -17.92 2.43 -7.58
C ILE A 187 -17.71 3.72 -8.38
N ILE A 188 -18.22 4.84 -7.88
CA ILE A 188 -17.88 6.17 -8.38
C ILE A 188 -16.57 6.62 -7.73
N PRO A 189 -15.52 6.97 -8.51
CA PRO A 189 -14.24 7.45 -7.98
C PRO A 189 -14.39 8.65 -7.04
N ALA A 190 -13.56 8.69 -5.99
CA ALA A 190 -13.47 9.80 -5.04
C ALA A 190 -12.09 9.86 -4.38
N ILE A 191 -11.66 11.06 -3.97
CA ILE A 191 -10.47 11.28 -3.14
C ILE A 191 -10.85 10.97 -1.69
N GLU A 192 -10.36 9.86 -1.14
CA GLU A 192 -10.50 9.41 0.26
C GLU A 192 -11.88 8.87 0.72
N SER A 193 -11.85 7.61 1.21
CA SER A 193 -13.02 6.82 1.60
C SER A 193 -13.34 6.86 3.10
N LEU A 194 -13.62 8.05 3.65
CA LEU A 194 -14.18 8.16 5.01
C LEU A 194 -15.72 8.24 5.03
N GLY A 195 -16.37 8.26 3.86
CA GLY A 195 -17.83 8.27 3.71
C GLY A 195 -18.41 7.01 3.06
N GLU A 196 -19.74 6.96 2.94
CA GLU A 196 -20.45 5.94 2.17
C GLU A 196 -20.00 5.99 0.71
N ARG A 197 -19.67 4.82 0.14
CA ARG A 197 -19.29 4.72 -1.27
C ARG A 197 -20.52 4.97 -2.13
N ALA A 198 -20.39 5.86 -3.11
CA ALA A 198 -21.39 6.05 -4.13
C ALA A 198 -21.21 5.04 -5.26
N TYR A 199 -22.33 4.61 -5.84
CA TYR A 199 -22.34 3.63 -6.93
C TYR A 199 -23.21 4.11 -8.09
N VAL A 200 -22.88 3.60 -9.28
CA VAL A 200 -23.73 3.66 -10.47
C VAL A 200 -23.97 2.24 -10.97
N GLU A 201 -25.21 1.89 -11.28
CA GLU A 201 -25.55 0.53 -11.69
C GLU A 201 -25.18 0.28 -13.16
N MET A 202 -24.36 -0.74 -13.39
CA MET A 202 -24.11 -1.34 -14.69
C MET A 202 -24.99 -2.59 -14.84
N ILE A 203 -25.63 -2.73 -15.99
CA ILE A 203 -26.49 -3.87 -16.33
C ILE A 203 -25.76 -4.75 -17.35
N ILE A 204 -25.83 -6.06 -17.17
CA ILE A 204 -25.35 -7.03 -18.15
C ILE A 204 -26.50 -7.97 -18.53
N ASP A 205 -26.71 -8.13 -19.84
CA ASP A 205 -27.53 -9.21 -20.37
C ASP A 205 -26.76 -10.54 -20.28
N PRO A 206 -27.18 -11.51 -19.45
CA PRO A 206 -26.41 -12.73 -19.26
C PRO A 206 -26.40 -13.66 -20.50
N SER A 207 -27.30 -13.46 -21.46
CA SER A 207 -27.35 -14.28 -22.68
C SER A 207 -26.35 -13.84 -23.75
N THR A 208 -25.92 -12.58 -23.72
CA THR A 208 -25.02 -11.99 -24.72
C THR A 208 -23.72 -11.44 -24.11
N GLY A 209 -23.75 -11.12 -22.81
CA GLY A 209 -22.69 -10.40 -22.12
C GLY A 209 -22.60 -8.92 -22.48
N VAL A 210 -23.60 -8.36 -23.19
CA VAL A 210 -23.64 -6.93 -23.51
C VAL A 210 -23.87 -6.13 -22.24
N THR A 211 -23.07 -5.08 -22.05
CA THR A 211 -23.13 -4.20 -20.89
C THR A 211 -23.72 -2.84 -21.23
N SER A 212 -24.52 -2.27 -20.33
CA SER A 212 -25.09 -0.93 -20.47
C SER A 212 -25.35 -0.31 -19.11
N PRO A 213 -25.20 1.01 -18.92
CA PRO A 213 -25.58 1.65 -17.67
C PRO A 213 -27.09 1.56 -17.46
N ALA A 214 -27.53 1.41 -16.21
CA ALA A 214 -28.95 1.45 -15.86
C ALA A 214 -29.58 2.82 -16.13
N SER A 215 -28.78 3.89 -16.01
CA SER A 215 -29.15 5.27 -16.31
C SER A 215 -28.01 5.97 -17.03
N GLY A 216 -28.26 6.43 -18.26
CA GLY A 216 -27.27 7.17 -19.05
C GLY A 216 -26.84 8.47 -18.38
N LEU A 217 -27.77 9.20 -17.75
CA LEU A 217 -27.45 10.44 -17.03
C LEU A 217 -26.55 10.19 -15.82
N ALA A 218 -26.87 9.19 -15.00
CA ALA A 218 -26.07 8.85 -13.83
C ALA A 218 -24.67 8.36 -14.24
N TRP A 219 -24.58 7.64 -15.37
CA TRP A 219 -23.29 7.21 -15.91
C TRP A 219 -22.45 8.37 -16.41
N GLU A 220 -23.03 9.32 -17.16
CA GLU A 220 -22.30 10.51 -17.61
C GLU A 220 -21.79 11.36 -16.44
N GLN A 221 -22.59 11.48 -15.36
CA GLN A 221 -22.16 12.15 -14.13
C GLN A 221 -20.99 11.41 -13.47
N ALA A 222 -21.08 10.08 -13.35
CA ALA A 222 -19.99 9.27 -12.82
C ALA A 222 -18.72 9.42 -13.67
N LEU A 223 -18.84 9.39 -15.00
CA LEU A 223 -17.72 9.59 -15.92
C LEU A 223 -17.07 10.97 -15.77
N ALA A 224 -17.87 12.01 -15.53
CA ALA A 224 -17.36 13.35 -15.25
C ALA A 224 -16.56 13.40 -13.95
N THR A 225 -17.07 12.79 -12.87
CA THR A 225 -16.33 12.62 -11.61
C THR A 225 -15.04 11.84 -11.84
N GLY A 226 -15.08 10.72 -12.56
CA GLY A 226 -13.89 9.93 -12.87
C GLY A 226 -12.81 10.72 -13.61
N ARG A 227 -13.18 11.60 -14.56
CA ARG A 227 -12.22 12.50 -15.23
C ARG A 227 -11.56 13.47 -14.26
N GLN A 228 -12.34 14.05 -13.34
CA GLN A 228 -11.81 14.98 -12.34
C GLN A 228 -10.81 14.27 -11.42
N ILE A 229 -11.22 13.14 -10.81
CA ILE A 229 -10.37 12.39 -9.88
C ILE A 229 -9.09 11.91 -10.56
N HIS A 230 -9.19 11.39 -11.79
CA HIS A 230 -8.01 10.99 -12.55
C HIS A 230 -7.05 12.16 -12.79
N ALA A 231 -7.57 13.34 -13.16
CA ALA A 231 -6.74 14.53 -13.40
C ALA A 231 -6.03 14.99 -12.12
N GLU A 232 -6.71 14.94 -10.97
CA GLU A 232 -6.15 15.27 -9.67
C GLU A 232 -5.05 14.27 -9.28
N GLN A 233 -5.28 12.97 -9.42
CA GLN A 233 -4.28 11.92 -9.15
C GLN A 233 -3.04 12.06 -10.06
N VAL A 234 -3.24 12.35 -11.35
CA VAL A 234 -2.13 12.60 -12.29
C VAL A 234 -1.34 13.84 -11.89
N ALA A 235 -2.03 14.91 -11.48
CA ALA A 235 -1.38 16.14 -11.02
C ALA A 235 -0.59 15.92 -9.72
N GLU A 236 -1.15 15.18 -8.77
CA GLU A 236 -0.50 14.79 -7.51
C GLU A 236 0.73 13.93 -7.77
N ALA A 237 0.61 12.87 -8.57
CA ALA A 237 1.74 12.01 -8.94
C ALA A 237 2.85 12.80 -9.68
N ALA A 238 2.48 13.78 -10.50
CA ALA A 238 3.44 14.67 -11.15
C ALA A 238 4.15 15.59 -10.15
N GLN A 239 3.43 16.13 -9.15
CA GLN A 239 4.01 16.94 -8.07
C GLN A 239 4.94 16.11 -7.19
N GLU A 240 4.53 14.90 -6.78
CA GLU A 240 5.37 13.98 -6.01
C GLU A 240 6.65 13.61 -6.78
N LYS A 241 6.51 13.31 -8.08
CA LYS A 241 7.65 13.03 -8.95
C LYS A 241 8.58 14.24 -9.05
N ALA A 242 8.04 15.43 -9.27
CA ALA A 242 8.83 16.66 -9.34
C ALA A 242 9.57 16.93 -8.02
N ALA A 243 8.90 16.77 -6.87
CA ALA A 243 9.49 16.93 -5.55
C ALA A 243 10.60 15.89 -5.27
N PHE A 244 10.38 14.64 -5.66
CA PHE A 244 11.38 13.58 -5.51
C PHE A 244 12.64 13.85 -6.35
N LEU A 245 12.47 14.39 -7.57
CA LEU A 245 13.56 14.70 -8.49
C LEU A 245 14.29 16.00 -8.14
N ALA A 246 13.59 16.97 -7.55
CA ALA A 246 14.17 18.25 -7.18
C ALA A 246 15.37 18.07 -6.23
N PRO A 247 16.44 18.88 -6.35
CA PRO A 247 17.52 18.86 -5.38
C PRO A 247 17.02 19.18 -3.97
N LEU A 248 17.46 18.40 -2.99
CA LEU A 248 17.06 18.55 -1.59
C LEU A 248 17.86 19.69 -0.96
N LEU A 249 17.15 20.64 -0.38
CA LEU A 249 17.70 21.68 0.49
C LEU A 249 17.24 21.44 1.93
N GLY A 250 17.86 22.15 2.88
CA GLY A 250 17.38 22.19 4.26
C GLY A 250 15.90 22.62 4.35
N PRO A 251 15.20 22.23 5.42
CA PRO A 251 13.78 22.48 5.55
C PRO A 251 13.48 23.99 5.61
N ALA A 252 12.41 24.41 4.92
CA ALA A 252 11.99 25.81 4.90
C ALA A 252 11.46 26.30 6.27
N LYS A 253 10.92 25.38 7.07
CA LYS A 253 10.47 25.63 8.44
C LYS A 253 11.40 24.94 9.42
N ASN A 254 11.79 25.66 10.47
CA ASN A 254 12.65 25.12 11.53
C ASN A 254 11.82 24.31 12.56
N GLU A 255 11.23 23.21 12.10
CA GLU A 255 10.35 22.35 12.90
C GLU A 255 10.90 20.92 12.99
N GLN A 256 10.60 20.23 14.07
CA GLN A 256 11.16 18.90 14.32
C GLN A 256 10.81 17.90 13.22
N GLY A 257 9.56 17.86 12.76
CA GLY A 257 9.10 16.92 11.72
C GLY A 257 9.84 17.13 10.40
N GLU A 258 9.99 18.39 9.99
CA GLU A 258 10.68 18.80 8.76
C GLU A 258 12.16 18.37 8.78
N TRP A 259 12.84 18.54 9.91
CA TRP A 259 14.23 18.08 10.07
C TRP A 259 14.35 16.56 10.04
N HIS A 260 13.42 15.80 10.63
CA HIS A 260 13.44 14.34 10.51
C HIS A 260 13.28 13.89 9.06
N GLY A 261 12.37 14.51 8.30
CA GLY A 261 12.18 14.25 6.86
C GLY A 261 13.43 14.59 6.04
N TYR A 262 14.01 15.77 6.25
CA TYR A 262 15.25 16.19 5.60
C TYR A 262 16.41 15.23 5.89
N LEU A 263 16.64 14.87 7.17
CA LEU A 263 17.75 13.99 7.55
C LEU A 263 17.64 12.61 6.90
N LEU A 264 16.44 12.04 6.84
CA LEU A 264 16.20 10.76 6.21
C LEU A 264 16.53 10.82 4.71
N GLU A 265 15.89 11.74 3.97
CA GLU A 265 16.07 11.86 2.53
C GLU A 265 17.51 12.29 2.16
N ALA A 266 18.15 13.14 2.96
CA ALA A 266 19.53 13.56 2.74
C ALA A 266 20.51 12.38 2.86
N VAL A 267 20.34 11.51 3.86
CA VAL A 267 21.18 10.31 4.00
C VAL A 267 20.93 9.34 2.85
N GLU A 268 19.67 9.10 2.46
CA GLU A 268 19.36 8.24 1.33
C GLU A 268 19.97 8.76 0.02
N ARG A 269 19.99 10.09 -0.20
CA ARG A 269 20.64 10.69 -1.37
C ARG A 269 22.15 10.53 -1.36
N VAL A 270 22.84 10.86 -0.27
CA VAL A 270 24.33 10.78 -0.21
C VAL A 270 24.86 9.35 -0.17
N THR A 271 24.02 8.39 0.24
CA THR A 271 24.37 6.96 0.25
C THR A 271 23.75 6.18 -0.90
N HIS A 272 22.96 6.83 -1.75
CA HIS A 272 22.28 6.23 -2.89
C HIS A 272 21.35 5.08 -2.47
N GLY A 273 20.73 5.21 -1.30
CA GLY A 273 19.83 4.22 -0.68
C GLY A 273 20.53 3.11 0.10
N ALA A 274 21.86 3.15 0.25
CA ALA A 274 22.61 2.11 0.96
C ALA A 274 22.53 2.19 2.49
N ALA A 275 22.02 3.29 3.06
CA ALA A 275 21.91 3.46 4.51
C ALA A 275 20.56 4.03 4.93
N PHE A 276 20.05 3.55 6.07
CA PHE A 276 18.85 4.04 6.71
C PHE A 276 19.19 4.54 8.13
N PRO A 277 19.23 5.86 8.36
CA PRO A 277 19.73 6.39 9.62
C PRO A 277 18.69 6.40 10.73
N ALA A 278 19.14 6.23 11.97
CA ALA A 278 18.38 6.71 13.12
C ALA A 278 18.41 8.24 13.17
N THR A 279 17.31 8.91 12.85
CA THR A 279 17.24 10.38 12.85
C THR A 279 17.03 10.94 14.27
N LYS A 280 17.73 12.03 14.60
CA LYS A 280 17.66 12.73 15.89
C LYS A 280 17.67 14.23 15.65
N VAL A 281 16.77 14.93 16.33
CA VAL A 281 16.68 16.40 16.28
C VAL A 281 16.78 16.92 17.69
N LEU A 282 17.83 17.71 17.96
CA LEU A 282 17.97 18.43 19.22
C LEU A 282 16.95 19.56 19.24
N ARG A 283 16.13 19.58 20.28
CA ARG A 283 15.16 20.66 20.50
C ARG A 283 15.86 21.94 20.94
N ASP A 284 15.11 23.04 20.98
CA ASP A 284 15.59 24.28 21.59
C ASP A 284 15.99 24.00 23.06
N PRO A 285 17.16 24.46 23.54
CA PRO A 285 17.60 24.29 24.92
C PRO A 285 16.60 24.77 25.99
N LYS A 286 15.69 25.67 25.62
CA LYS A 286 14.65 26.20 26.51
C LYS A 286 13.39 25.31 26.55
N ALA A 287 13.29 24.31 25.70
CA ALA A 287 12.15 23.40 25.69
C ALA A 287 12.15 22.52 26.95
N ALA A 288 10.96 22.30 27.53
CA ALA A 288 10.81 21.52 28.77
C ALA A 288 11.33 20.07 28.65
N ASP A 289 11.29 19.50 27.44
CA ASP A 289 11.73 18.14 27.15
C ASP A 289 13.11 18.08 26.47
N TYR A 290 13.87 19.17 26.49
CA TYR A 290 15.20 19.24 25.87
C TYR A 290 16.15 18.13 26.34
N ALA A 291 16.22 17.88 27.65
CA ALA A 291 17.11 16.87 28.23
C ALA A 291 16.86 15.45 27.69
N ILE A 292 15.62 15.15 27.30
CA ILE A 292 15.25 13.88 26.69
C ILE A 292 15.89 13.75 25.30
N THR A 293 15.97 14.83 24.53
CA THR A 293 16.56 14.80 23.18
C THR A 293 18.07 14.54 23.21
N GLU A 294 18.80 15.06 24.21
CA GLU A 294 20.21 14.71 24.42
C GLU A 294 20.37 13.22 24.76
N THR A 295 19.47 12.69 25.59
CA THR A 295 19.46 11.27 25.97
C THR A 295 19.24 10.39 24.74
N TRP A 296 18.25 10.70 23.91
CA TRP A 296 17.97 9.96 22.68
C TRP A 296 19.13 10.01 21.68
N LEU A 297 19.82 11.14 21.55
CA LEU A 297 21.02 11.24 20.72
C LEU A 297 22.12 10.34 21.25
N ARG A 298 22.41 10.40 22.54
CA ARG A 298 23.43 9.55 23.16
C ARG A 298 23.12 8.09 22.91
N GLU A 299 21.91 7.65 23.23
CA GLU A 299 21.51 6.26 23.04
C GLU A 299 21.62 5.79 21.59
N ALA A 300 21.20 6.62 20.63
CA ALA A 300 21.30 6.27 19.21
C ALA A 300 22.74 6.11 18.74
N VAL A 301 23.69 6.86 19.31
CA VAL A 301 25.10 6.80 18.93
C VAL A 301 25.85 5.69 19.68
N THR A 302 25.47 5.38 20.93
CA THR A 302 26.21 4.43 21.77
C THR A 302 25.65 3.01 21.78
N LYS A 303 24.36 2.82 21.46
CA LYS A 303 23.75 1.48 21.44
C LYS A 303 24.02 0.80 20.09
N THR A 304 24.23 -0.53 20.13
CA THR A 304 24.72 -1.36 19.02
C THR A 304 23.74 -1.60 17.88
N TYR A 305 22.57 -0.96 17.87
CA TYR A 305 21.55 -1.20 16.84
C TYR A 305 21.62 -0.21 15.66
N ALA A 306 22.46 0.82 15.70
CA ALA A 306 22.52 1.83 14.64
C ALA A 306 23.96 2.11 14.19
N ASP A 307 24.30 1.63 13.00
CA ASP A 307 25.57 1.98 12.33
C ASP A 307 25.50 3.37 11.65
N HIS A 308 24.29 3.90 11.45
CA HIS A 308 24.03 5.19 10.82
C HIS A 308 23.11 6.04 11.70
N VAL A 309 23.58 7.23 12.09
CA VAL A 309 22.80 8.21 12.87
C VAL A 309 22.82 9.53 12.14
N ALA A 310 21.66 10.18 12.02
CA ALA A 310 21.54 11.50 11.40
C ALA A 310 21.04 12.52 12.41
N LEU A 311 21.70 13.68 12.50
CA LEU A 311 21.51 14.66 13.55
C LEU A 311 21.24 16.05 12.98
N ALA A 312 20.22 16.73 13.49
CA ALA A 312 20.01 18.17 13.33
C ALA A 312 19.76 18.84 14.69
N SER A 313 19.79 20.17 14.71
CA SER A 313 19.44 20.97 15.90
C SER A 313 18.53 22.12 15.49
N LEU A 314 17.45 22.31 16.24
CA LEU A 314 16.59 23.50 16.08
C LEU A 314 17.29 24.79 16.52
N SER A 315 18.40 24.67 17.27
CA SER A 315 19.26 25.76 17.71
C SER A 315 20.69 25.54 17.23
N SER A 316 21.15 26.36 16.28
CA SER A 316 22.48 26.22 15.66
C SER A 316 23.63 26.34 16.66
N SER A 317 23.50 27.24 17.64
CA SER A 317 24.50 27.44 18.69
C SER A 317 24.60 26.28 19.67
N ASN A 318 23.57 25.43 19.76
CA ASN A 318 23.53 24.31 20.70
C ASN A 318 24.20 23.02 20.19
N LEU A 319 24.36 22.88 18.87
CA LEU A 319 24.84 21.64 18.26
C LEU A 319 26.24 21.24 18.77
N VAL A 320 27.20 22.16 18.69
CA VAL A 320 28.61 21.89 19.06
C VAL A 320 28.77 21.60 20.57
N PRO A 321 28.17 22.38 21.49
CA PRO A 321 28.18 22.06 22.92
C PRO A 321 27.70 20.64 23.25
N VAL A 322 26.59 20.20 22.64
CA VAL A 322 26.05 18.85 22.88
C VAL A 322 26.99 17.77 22.36
N LEU A 323 27.57 17.95 21.18
CA LEU A 323 28.53 17.00 20.62
C LEU A 323 29.82 16.91 21.46
N ARG A 324 30.33 18.04 21.99
CA ARG A 324 31.47 18.03 22.92
C ARG A 324 31.14 17.24 24.20
N LYS A 325 29.95 17.46 24.76
CA LYS A 325 29.48 16.72 25.95
C LYS A 325 29.34 15.23 25.67
N LEU A 326 28.81 14.85 24.51
CA LEU A 326 28.71 13.46 24.08
C LEU A 326 30.10 12.82 23.93
N ALA A 327 31.02 13.48 23.22
CA ALA A 327 32.38 12.98 22.99
C ALA A 327 33.15 12.79 24.31
N ALA A 328 32.98 13.67 25.28
CA ALA A 328 33.60 13.55 26.60
C ALA A 328 33.02 12.40 27.45
N SER A 329 31.80 11.93 27.12
CA SER A 329 31.10 10.90 27.87
C SER A 329 31.34 9.46 27.38
N VAL A 330 32.10 9.29 26.29
CA VAL A 330 32.38 7.98 25.68
C VAL A 330 33.88 7.70 25.66
N PRO A 331 34.31 6.43 25.73
CA PRO A 331 35.73 6.09 25.60
C PRO A 331 36.29 6.52 24.24
N ARG A 332 37.58 6.87 24.21
CA ARG A 332 38.28 7.26 22.97
C ARG A 332 38.19 6.13 21.94
N GLY A 333 37.83 6.45 20.70
CA GLY A 333 37.73 5.49 19.59
C GLY A 333 36.52 4.53 19.64
N SER A 334 35.66 4.60 20.67
CA SER A 334 34.57 3.64 20.84
C SER A 334 33.47 3.73 19.77
N LEU A 335 33.43 4.83 19.00
CA LEU A 335 32.41 5.07 17.98
C LEU A 335 32.92 4.80 16.55
N SER A 336 34.04 4.11 16.39
CA SER A 336 34.70 3.87 15.09
C SER A 336 33.85 3.13 14.04
N LYS A 337 32.81 2.41 14.47
CA LYS A 337 31.87 1.72 13.57
C LYS A 337 30.65 2.57 13.19
N VAL A 338 30.44 3.70 13.86
CA VAL A 338 29.26 4.55 13.64
C VAL A 338 29.57 5.61 12.60
N THR A 339 28.63 5.82 11.67
CA THR A 339 28.61 6.98 10.79
C THR A 339 27.58 7.99 11.30
N LEU A 340 28.04 9.17 11.67
CA LEU A 340 27.21 10.27 12.12
C LEU A 340 27.11 11.33 11.00
N TYR A 341 25.92 11.45 10.44
CA TYR A 341 25.54 12.48 9.49
C TYR A 341 25.03 13.69 10.27
N VAL A 342 25.59 14.87 10.05
CA VAL A 342 25.22 16.06 10.84
C VAL A 342 24.77 17.17 9.91
N ALA A 343 23.55 17.66 10.12
CA ALA A 343 23.04 18.87 9.51
C ALA A 343 23.76 20.09 10.11
N ALA A 344 24.77 20.59 9.40
CA ALA A 344 25.60 21.70 9.84
C ALA A 344 26.02 22.55 8.65
N ARG A 345 25.93 23.87 8.81
CA ARG A 345 26.43 24.85 7.85
C ARG A 345 27.96 24.80 7.76
N ALA A 346 28.51 25.35 6.68
CA ALA A 346 29.95 25.26 6.39
C ALA A 346 30.84 25.93 7.45
N ASP A 347 30.35 26.99 8.08
CA ASP A 347 30.99 27.74 9.16
C ASP A 347 31.05 26.95 10.48
N VAL A 348 30.02 26.14 10.79
CA VAL A 348 29.95 25.33 12.02
C VAL A 348 30.70 24.00 11.91
N TRP A 349 30.92 23.50 10.68
CA TRP A 349 31.47 22.17 10.45
C TRP A 349 32.86 21.89 11.04
N PRO A 350 33.84 22.82 11.01
CA PRO A 350 35.14 22.61 11.64
C PRO A 350 35.03 22.29 13.14
N ASP A 351 34.15 22.99 13.85
CA ASP A 351 33.92 22.80 15.28
C ASP A 351 33.27 21.45 15.59
N VAL A 352 32.34 21.00 14.74
CA VAL A 352 31.74 19.66 14.83
C VAL A 352 32.81 18.57 14.69
N ARG A 353 33.69 18.70 13.69
CA ARG A 353 34.80 17.76 13.48
C ARG A 353 35.73 17.72 14.68
N GLN A 354 36.11 18.89 15.20
CA GLN A 354 36.99 18.97 16.35
C GLN A 354 36.34 18.34 17.60
N ALA A 355 35.05 18.61 17.84
CA ALA A 355 34.33 18.10 19.00
C ALA A 355 34.29 16.57 19.04
N MET A 356 34.06 15.92 17.89
CA MET A 356 33.87 14.48 17.81
C MET A 356 35.14 13.68 17.48
N ALA A 357 36.25 14.34 17.10
CA ALA A 357 37.51 13.68 16.74
C ALA A 357 38.01 12.62 17.74
N PRO A 358 37.93 12.81 19.08
CA PRO A 358 38.40 11.80 20.03
C PRO A 358 37.64 10.47 19.97
N THR A 359 36.41 10.48 19.48
CA THR A 359 35.51 9.31 19.52
C THR A 359 35.78 8.27 18.43
N GLY A 360 36.50 8.64 17.37
CA GLY A 360 36.73 7.78 16.20
C GLY A 360 35.54 7.69 15.23
N VAL A 361 34.41 8.37 15.49
CA VAL A 361 33.22 8.33 14.62
C VAL A 361 33.50 8.80 13.19
N ARG A 362 32.88 8.15 12.19
CA ARG A 362 32.89 8.66 10.81
C ARG A 362 31.89 9.79 10.69
N LEU A 363 32.36 10.98 10.34
CA LEU A 363 31.51 12.16 10.17
C LEU A 363 31.18 12.43 8.71
N VAL A 364 29.92 12.74 8.44
CA VAL A 364 29.44 13.23 7.13
C VAL A 364 28.66 14.52 7.33
N GLN A 365 29.03 15.57 6.60
CA GLN A 365 28.30 16.83 6.64
C GLN A 365 27.08 16.77 5.73
N LEU A 366 25.92 17.13 6.27
CA LEU A 366 24.73 17.44 5.50
C LEU A 366 24.52 18.95 5.53
N ASN A 367 25.13 19.70 4.60
CA ASN A 367 24.99 21.15 4.62
C ASN A 367 23.59 21.56 4.10
N PRO A 368 22.70 22.15 4.93
CA PRO A 368 21.34 22.51 4.51
C PRO A 368 21.30 23.60 3.43
N ASP A 369 22.38 24.36 3.26
CA ASP A 369 22.49 25.42 2.24
C ASP A 369 23.00 24.89 0.89
N ARG A 370 23.36 23.60 0.80
CA ARG A 370 23.86 22.98 -0.44
C ARG A 370 22.84 21.99 -0.99
N PRO A 371 22.37 22.15 -2.23
CA PRO A 371 21.42 21.24 -2.83
C PRO A 371 22.05 19.84 -2.98
N ILE A 372 21.33 18.81 -2.52
CA ILE A 372 21.71 17.41 -2.71
C ILE A 372 20.86 16.85 -3.86
N PRO A 373 21.43 16.58 -5.05
CA PRO A 373 20.67 16.05 -6.17
C PRO A 373 20.13 14.64 -5.86
N GLN A 374 19.09 14.22 -6.57
CA GLN A 374 18.60 12.86 -6.47
C GLN A 374 19.54 11.89 -7.21
N ALA A 375 19.71 10.68 -6.66
CA ALA A 375 20.59 9.68 -7.25
C ALA A 375 19.93 8.99 -8.46
N ALA A 376 20.66 8.87 -9.58
CA ALA A 376 20.15 8.22 -10.79
C ALA A 376 19.69 6.77 -10.54
N SER A 377 20.36 6.04 -9.66
CA SER A 377 19.95 4.69 -9.25
C SER A 377 18.58 4.67 -8.54
N ARG A 378 18.33 5.61 -7.64
CA ARG A 378 17.03 5.74 -6.95
C ARG A 378 15.92 6.16 -7.91
N ILE A 379 16.22 7.04 -8.86
CA ILE A 379 15.29 7.41 -9.94
C ILE A 379 14.93 6.18 -10.76
N ALA A 380 15.94 5.41 -11.20
CA ALA A 380 15.73 4.19 -11.98
C ALA A 380 14.93 3.14 -11.21
N GLN A 381 15.16 2.99 -9.91
CA GLN A 381 14.42 2.08 -9.04
C GLN A 381 12.95 2.48 -8.91
N ARG A 382 12.64 3.77 -8.72
CA ARG A 382 11.27 4.24 -8.47
C ARG A 382 10.45 4.42 -9.75
N TYR A 383 11.05 4.85 -10.85
CA TYR A 383 10.33 5.23 -12.07
C TYR A 383 10.77 4.45 -13.32
N GLY A 384 11.65 3.46 -13.17
CA GLY A 384 12.28 2.77 -14.30
C GLY A 384 13.39 3.61 -14.95
N PRO A 385 14.14 3.04 -15.91
CA PRO A 385 15.19 3.76 -16.61
C PRO A 385 14.60 5.02 -17.28
N TYR A 386 15.22 6.18 -17.02
CA TYR A 386 14.95 7.40 -17.77
C TYR A 386 15.20 7.11 -19.25
N LYS A 387 14.15 7.18 -20.09
CA LYS A 387 14.31 7.18 -21.54
C LYS A 387 14.69 8.57 -22.02
#